data_AF-A0A0F5AMM9-F1
#
_entry.id   AF-A0A0F5AMM9-F1
#
_cell.length_a   1.000
_cell.length_b   1.000
_cell.length_c   1.000
_cell.angle_alpha   90.00
_cell.angle_beta   90.00
_cell.angle_gamma   90.00
#
_symmetry.space_group_name_H-M   'P 1'
#
loop_
_entity.id
_entity.type
_entity.pdbx_description
1 polymer ?
#
loop_
_entity_poly.entity_id
_entity_poly.type
_entity_poly.pdbx_seq_one_letter_code
_entity_poly.pdbx_strand_id
1 'polypeptide(L)'
;MTKTYIHKRLDQLEQKRLIGKPGLSINEVRDSQVKVRFTENENDLLSLVSAKLGQPKAVISNVLLIDAVIDLLADDPLLYDEVMAAWREQKRPNLEFFSEIDKRSLDKHEREPIEGEFCPIQPHERRIALVVDNAEREGEL
;
A
#
# COMPACT_ATOMS: atom_id res chain seq x y z
N MET A 1 0.10 6.92 7.56
CA MET A 1 0.43 8.00 6.59
C MET A 1 0.48 7.50 5.13
N THR A 2 -0.36 6.54 4.74
CA THR A 2 -0.32 5.86 3.41
C THR A 2 -0.92 6.67 2.26
N LYS A 3 -1.89 7.57 2.53
CA LYS A 3 -2.54 8.37 1.48
C LYS A 3 -1.57 9.30 0.73
N THR A 4 -0.64 9.97 1.42
CA THR A 4 0.23 10.98 0.78
C THR A 4 1.24 10.35 -0.18
N TYR A 5 1.73 9.15 0.13
CA TYR A 5 2.67 8.41 -0.71
C TYR A 5 2.02 7.95 -2.03
N ILE A 6 0.81 7.38 -1.95
CA ILE A 6 0.06 6.93 -3.13
C ILE A 6 -0.18 8.09 -4.09
N HIS A 7 -0.61 9.27 -3.60
CA HIS A 7 -0.83 10.44 -4.44
C HIS A 7 0.47 10.93 -5.10
N LYS A 8 1.57 11.06 -4.34
CA LYS A 8 2.88 11.42 -4.90
C LYS A 8 3.33 10.44 -6.00
N ARG A 9 3.05 9.14 -5.82
CA ARG A 9 3.40 8.09 -6.79
C ARG A 9 2.52 8.14 -8.04
N LEU A 10 1.23 8.43 -7.87
CA LEU A 10 0.30 8.68 -8.98
C LEU A 10 0.80 9.86 -9.82
N ASP A 11 1.17 10.97 -9.18
CA ASP A 11 1.69 12.17 -9.87
C ASP A 11 2.99 11.88 -10.63
N GLN A 12 3.94 11.17 -10.01
CA GLN A 12 5.19 10.75 -10.67
C GLN A 12 4.93 9.84 -11.89
N LEU A 13 3.96 8.93 -11.80
CA LEU A 13 3.62 8.03 -12.90
C LEU A 13 2.84 8.73 -14.02
N GLU A 14 1.98 9.69 -13.67
CA GLU A 14 1.28 10.53 -14.63
C GLU A 14 2.26 11.42 -15.40
N GLN A 15 3.21 12.06 -14.69
CA GLN A 15 4.32 12.78 -15.30
C GLN A 15 5.09 11.86 -16.26
N LYS A 16 5.47 10.65 -15.83
CA LYS A 16 6.17 9.68 -16.70
C LYS A 16 5.34 9.20 -17.89
N ARG A 17 4.01 9.21 -17.81
CA ARG A 17 3.10 8.80 -18.90
C ARG A 17 2.93 9.90 -19.95
N LEU A 18 3.01 11.17 -19.55
CA LEU A 18 3.01 12.31 -20.47
C LEU A 18 4.29 12.39 -21.32
N ILE A 19 5.35 11.67 -20.92
CA ILE A 19 6.62 11.56 -21.65
C ILE A 19 6.51 10.43 -22.69
N GLY A 20 5.71 10.68 -23.73
CA GLY A 20 5.51 9.81 -24.88
C GLY A 20 5.73 10.52 -26.21
N LYS A 21 6.64 11.49 -26.27
CA LYS A 21 6.97 12.28 -27.48
C LYS A 21 8.47 12.22 -27.80
N PRO A 22 8.85 12.43 -29.08
CA PRO A 22 10.17 12.09 -29.62
C PRO A 22 11.29 12.82 -28.88
N GLY A 23 12.31 12.08 -28.43
CA GLY A 23 13.49 12.66 -27.75
C GLY A 23 13.95 11.95 -26.46
N LEU A 24 13.27 10.89 -26.03
CA LEU A 24 13.68 10.09 -24.86
C LEU A 24 14.89 9.19 -25.15
N SER A 25 15.76 9.02 -24.16
CA SER A 25 16.82 8.02 -24.24
C SER A 25 16.22 6.61 -24.20
N ILE A 26 16.84 5.65 -24.89
CA ILE A 26 16.34 4.27 -24.98
C ILE A 26 16.13 3.60 -23.62
N ASN A 27 16.77 4.09 -22.57
CA ASN A 27 16.68 3.59 -21.20
C ASN A 27 15.39 4.00 -20.45
N GLU A 28 14.63 4.95 -21.00
CA GLU A 28 13.39 5.48 -20.38
C GLU A 28 12.14 4.98 -21.10
N VAL A 29 12.32 4.29 -22.22
CA VAL A 29 11.25 3.58 -22.93
C VAL A 29 10.91 2.33 -22.13
N ARG A 30 9.61 2.06 -21.94
CA ARG A 30 9.16 0.84 -21.27
C ARG A 30 9.55 -0.39 -22.10
N ASP A 31 10.58 -1.11 -21.68
CA ASP A 31 11.08 -2.31 -22.37
C ASP A 31 10.09 -3.49 -22.36
N SER A 32 9.15 -3.53 -21.40
CA SER A 32 8.14 -4.60 -21.34
C SER A 32 6.82 -4.15 -20.72
N GLN A 33 5.71 -4.69 -21.23
CA GLN A 33 4.37 -4.49 -20.68
C GLN A 33 4.00 -5.70 -19.81
N VAL A 34 3.72 -5.46 -18.52
CA VAL A 34 3.12 -6.46 -17.64
C VAL A 34 1.61 -6.48 -17.88
N LYS A 35 1.05 -7.63 -18.29
CA LYS A 35 -0.40 -7.84 -18.39
C LYS A 35 -0.92 -8.43 -17.08
N VAL A 36 -1.59 -7.61 -16.28
CA VAL A 36 -2.27 -8.07 -15.06
C VAL A 36 -3.70 -8.47 -15.42
N ARG A 37 -4.14 -9.65 -14.94
CA ARG A 37 -5.52 -10.14 -15.12
C ARG A 37 -6.25 -10.01 -13.79
N PHE A 38 -7.51 -9.59 -13.86
CA PHE A 38 -8.41 -9.47 -12.72
C PHE A 38 -9.66 -10.28 -13.01
N THR A 39 -10.29 -10.79 -11.97
CA THR A 39 -11.68 -11.26 -12.04
C THR A 39 -12.61 -10.08 -12.34
N GLU A 40 -13.85 -10.38 -12.73
CA GLU A 40 -14.86 -9.38 -13.05
C GLU A 40 -15.11 -8.41 -11.87
N ASN A 41 -15.32 -8.96 -10.66
CA ASN A 41 -15.56 -8.17 -9.45
C ASN A 41 -14.35 -7.28 -9.06
N GLU A 42 -13.12 -7.79 -9.22
CA GLU A 42 -11.91 -7.00 -8.97
C GLU A 42 -11.77 -5.85 -9.97
N ASN A 43 -12.11 -6.09 -11.24
CA ASN A 43 -12.11 -5.04 -12.26
C ASN A 43 -13.19 -3.97 -11.98
N ASP A 44 -14.34 -4.35 -11.46
CA ASP A 44 -15.39 -3.41 -11.04
C ASP A 44 -14.92 -2.55 -9.86
N LEU A 45 -14.31 -3.16 -8.85
CA LEU A 45 -13.70 -2.42 -7.73
C LEU A 45 -12.64 -1.44 -8.23
N LEU A 46 -11.72 -1.88 -9.09
CA LEU A 46 -10.69 -1.00 -9.68
C LEU A 46 -11.31 0.12 -10.51
N SER A 47 -12.43 -0.13 -11.20
CA SER A 47 -13.15 0.89 -11.96
C SER A 47 -13.77 1.94 -11.05
N LEU A 48 -14.34 1.53 -9.91
CA LEU A 48 -14.86 2.45 -8.90
C LEU A 48 -13.74 3.30 -8.29
N VAL A 49 -12.62 2.68 -7.90
CA VAL A 49 -11.46 3.40 -7.35
C VAL A 49 -10.89 4.37 -8.39
N SER A 50 -10.78 3.95 -9.64
CA SER A 50 -10.35 4.79 -10.76
C SER A 50 -11.23 6.02 -10.96
N ALA A 51 -12.55 5.84 -10.94
CA ALA A 51 -13.49 6.95 -11.04
C ALA A 51 -13.39 7.91 -9.86
N LYS A 52 -13.21 7.40 -8.63
CA LYS A 52 -13.10 8.23 -7.42
C LYS A 52 -11.79 9.02 -7.34
N LEU A 53 -10.69 8.45 -7.82
CA LEU A 53 -9.37 9.10 -7.83
C LEU A 53 -9.13 9.95 -9.08
N GLY A 54 -9.99 9.85 -10.10
CA GLY A 54 -9.79 10.53 -11.39
C GLY A 54 -8.57 10.03 -12.17
N GLN A 55 -8.04 8.86 -11.82
CA GLN A 55 -6.80 8.32 -12.37
C GLN A 55 -7.07 7.05 -13.19
N PRO A 56 -6.36 6.81 -14.30
CA PRO A 56 -6.57 5.63 -15.13
C PRO A 56 -6.31 4.33 -14.37
N LYS A 57 -7.13 3.29 -14.59
CA LYS A 57 -6.96 1.94 -14.01
C LYS A 57 -5.54 1.38 -14.12
N ALA A 58 -4.89 1.59 -15.27
CA ALA A 58 -3.51 1.11 -15.48
C ALA A 58 -2.49 1.81 -14.58
N VAL A 59 -2.70 3.10 -14.26
CA VAL A 59 -1.82 3.85 -13.35
C VAL A 59 -2.03 3.35 -11.92
N ILE A 60 -3.28 3.17 -11.51
CA ILE A 60 -3.63 2.62 -10.19
C ILE A 60 -3.07 1.21 -10.02
N SER A 61 -3.23 0.35 -11.02
CA SER A 61 -2.71 -1.02 -10.98
C SER A 61 -1.19 -1.06 -10.79
N ASN A 62 -0.45 -0.15 -11.44
CA ASN A 62 0.99 -0.05 -11.24
C ASN A 62 1.35 0.41 -9.83
N VAL A 63 0.61 1.37 -9.27
CA VAL A 63 0.84 1.82 -7.89
C VAL A 63 0.57 0.69 -6.92
N LEU A 64 -0.57 0.00 -7.05
CA LEU A 64 -0.94 -1.13 -6.21
C LEU A 64 0.09 -2.26 -6.28
N LEU A 65 0.60 -2.57 -7.47
CA LEU A 65 1.64 -3.58 -7.62
C LEU A 65 2.94 -3.21 -6.89
N ILE A 66 3.39 -1.96 -7.05
CA ILE A 66 4.60 -1.49 -6.35
C ILE A 66 4.38 -1.44 -4.84
N ASP A 67 3.21 -0.98 -4.39
CA ASP A 67 2.85 -0.93 -2.97
C ASP A 67 2.82 -2.33 -2.36
N ALA A 68 2.26 -3.32 -3.07
CA ALA A 68 2.26 -4.71 -2.64
C ALA A 68 3.69 -5.31 -2.57
N VAL A 69 4.57 -4.96 -3.50
CA VAL A 69 6.00 -5.37 -3.44
C VAL A 69 6.68 -4.74 -2.24
N ILE A 70 6.42 -3.45 -1.95
CA ILE A 70 6.98 -2.77 -0.78
C ILE A 70 6.52 -3.48 0.51
N ASP A 71 5.22 -3.77 0.62
CA ASP A 71 4.68 -4.45 1.80
C ASP A 71 5.27 -5.85 1.99
N LEU A 72 5.38 -6.63 0.90
CA LEU A 72 5.99 -7.95 0.91
C LEU A 72 7.43 -7.91 1.42
N LEU A 73 8.24 -6.99 0.90
CA LEU A 73 9.64 -6.86 1.30
C LEU A 73 9.78 -6.28 2.72
N ALA A 74 8.83 -5.46 3.17
CA ALA A 74 8.83 -4.95 4.53
C ALA A 74 8.44 -6.04 5.57
N ASP A 75 7.63 -7.03 5.15
CA ASP A 75 7.19 -8.15 6.01
C ASP A 75 8.20 -9.29 6.10
N ASP A 76 9.05 -9.48 5.09
CA ASP A 76 10.03 -10.55 5.04
C ASP A 76 11.46 -10.01 4.90
N PRO A 77 12.17 -9.82 6.04
CA PRO A 77 13.54 -9.32 6.05
C PRO A 77 14.54 -10.22 5.30
N LEU A 78 14.31 -11.54 5.31
CA LEU A 78 15.21 -12.48 4.62
C LEU A 78 15.08 -12.31 3.11
N LEU A 79 13.85 -12.27 2.60
CA LEU A 79 13.58 -11.99 1.19
C LEU A 79 14.10 -10.61 0.78
N TYR A 80 13.95 -9.60 1.64
CA TYR A 80 14.48 -8.27 1.39
C TYR A 80 16.00 -8.28 1.21
N ASP A 81 16.73 -8.91 2.13
CA ASP A 81 18.19 -9.00 2.05
C ASP A 81 18.66 -9.71 0.78
N GLU A 82 18.01 -10.81 0.41
CA GLU A 82 18.30 -11.54 -0.83
C GLU A 82 18.08 -10.67 -2.08
N VAL A 83 16.92 -10.00 -2.16
CA VAL A 83 16.57 -9.12 -3.28
C VAL A 83 17.54 -7.93 -3.36
N MET A 84 17.89 -7.33 -2.23
CA MET A 84 18.80 -6.19 -2.17
C MET A 84 20.23 -6.56 -2.51
N ALA A 85 20.69 -7.75 -2.10
CA ALA A 85 21.99 -8.28 -2.50
C ALA A 85 22.06 -8.47 -4.02
N ALA A 86 21.06 -9.14 -4.62
CA ALA A 86 20.99 -9.35 -6.05
C ALA A 86 20.88 -8.04 -6.85
N TRP A 87 20.12 -7.05 -6.34
CA TRP A 87 19.98 -5.74 -6.96
C TRP A 87 21.31 -4.97 -7.01
N ARG A 88 22.07 -5.00 -5.90
CA ARG A 88 23.38 -4.35 -5.79
C ARG A 88 24.44 -5.05 -6.64
N GLU A 89 24.43 -6.37 -6.71
CA GLU A 89 25.35 -7.14 -7.56
C GLU A 89 25.23 -6.74 -9.03
N GLN A 90 24.02 -6.47 -9.49
CA GLN A 90 23.74 -6.00 -10.85
C GLN A 90 24.08 -4.51 -11.07
N LYS A 91 24.64 -3.81 -10.07
CA LYS A 91 24.99 -2.37 -10.11
C LYS A 91 23.83 -1.49 -10.57
N ARG A 92 22.59 -1.87 -10.20
CA ARG A 92 21.39 -1.11 -10.54
C ARG A 92 21.29 0.13 -9.66
N PRO A 93 20.68 1.23 -10.16
CA PRO A 93 20.52 2.45 -9.39
C PRO A 93 19.63 2.22 -8.16
N ASN A 94 19.83 3.05 -7.14
CA ASN A 94 18.98 3.04 -5.96
C ASN A 94 17.57 3.54 -6.32
N LEU A 95 16.53 2.86 -5.83
CA LEU A 95 15.15 3.24 -6.10
C LEU A 95 14.59 4.03 -4.91
N GLU A 96 13.80 5.07 -5.20
CA GLU A 96 13.24 5.97 -4.17
C GLU A 96 12.42 5.23 -3.10
N PHE A 97 11.79 4.11 -3.48
CA PHE A 97 10.91 3.35 -2.59
C PHE A 97 11.63 2.36 -1.68
N PHE A 98 12.95 2.14 -1.80
CA PHE A 98 13.65 1.29 -0.83
C PHE A 98 13.61 1.89 0.58
N SER A 99 13.72 3.22 0.67
CA SER A 99 13.52 3.93 1.95
C SER A 99 12.11 3.78 2.54
N GLU A 100 11.12 3.45 1.72
CA GLU A 100 9.74 3.19 2.18
C GLU A 100 9.61 1.77 2.74
N ILE A 101 10.34 0.80 2.16
CA ILE A 101 10.41 -0.57 2.69
C ILE A 101 10.98 -0.56 4.10
N ASP A 102 12.12 0.11 4.29
CA ASP A 102 12.79 0.21 5.60
C ASP A 102 11.86 0.81 6.67
N LYS A 103 11.13 1.88 6.33
CA LYS A 103 10.16 2.51 7.25
C LYS A 103 9.02 1.58 7.63
N ARG A 104 8.43 0.87 6.66
CA ARG A 104 7.31 -0.04 6.93
C ARG A 104 7.75 -1.27 7.72
N SER A 105 8.98 -1.73 7.53
CA SER A 105 9.56 -2.81 8.34
C SER A 105 9.68 -2.37 9.81
N LEU A 106 10.19 -1.17 10.07
CA LEU A 106 10.28 -0.60 11.41
C LEU A 106 8.90 -0.43 12.07
N ASP A 107 7.94 0.20 11.39
CA ASP A 107 6.58 0.42 11.92
C ASP A 107 5.86 -0.89 12.31
N LYS A 108 6.17 -2.01 11.64
CA LYS A 108 5.58 -3.33 11.92
C LYS A 108 6.26 -4.01 13.11
N HIS A 109 7.53 -3.75 13.34
CA HIS A 109 8.30 -4.30 14.46
C HIS A 109 8.25 -3.41 15.72
N GLU A 110 7.92 -2.13 15.59
CA GLU A 110 7.74 -1.16 16.69
C GLU A 110 6.32 -1.14 17.29
N ARG A 111 5.47 -2.12 16.97
CA ARG A 111 4.26 -2.33 17.79
C ARG A 111 4.72 -2.79 19.17
N GLU A 112 4.88 -1.84 20.08
CA GLU A 112 5.12 -2.10 21.50
C GLU A 112 4.17 -3.22 21.93
N PRO A 113 4.66 -4.31 22.56
CA PRO A 113 3.77 -5.25 23.21
C PRO A 113 2.91 -4.41 24.16
N ILE A 114 1.59 -4.58 24.10
CA ILE A 114 0.70 -3.92 25.05
C ILE A 114 1.16 -4.37 26.44
N GLU A 115 1.84 -3.49 27.17
CA GLU A 115 2.14 -3.74 28.57
C GLU A 115 0.80 -3.73 29.32
N GLY A 116 0.41 -4.90 29.78
CA GLY A 116 -0.82 -5.09 30.54
C GLY A 116 -0.69 -6.33 31.41
N GLU A 117 -1.15 -6.22 32.64
CA GLU A 117 -1.28 -7.39 33.51
C GLU A 117 -2.39 -8.29 32.95
N PHE A 118 -2.09 -9.58 32.78
CA PHE A 118 -3.10 -10.58 32.46
C PHE A 118 -4.00 -10.77 33.68
N CYS A 119 -5.15 -10.10 33.70
CA CYS A 119 -6.20 -10.35 34.68
C CYS A 119 -7.02 -11.57 34.21
N PRO A 120 -7.00 -12.71 34.93
CA PRO A 120 -7.90 -13.80 34.64
C PRO A 120 -9.34 -13.35 34.92
N ILE A 121 -10.12 -13.16 33.85
CA ILE A 121 -11.54 -12.81 33.96
C ILE A 121 -12.24 -14.01 34.62
N GLN A 122 -12.76 -13.83 35.82
CA GLN A 122 -13.55 -14.87 36.46
C GLN A 122 -14.82 -15.11 35.62
N PRO A 123 -15.27 -16.37 35.42
CA PRO A 123 -16.36 -16.71 34.50
C PRO A 123 -17.72 -16.03 34.76
N HIS A 124 -17.89 -15.32 35.88
CA HIS A 124 -19.17 -14.74 36.31
C HIS A 124 -19.44 -13.32 35.80
N GLU A 125 -18.48 -12.64 35.16
CA GLU A 125 -18.65 -11.25 34.68
C GLU A 125 -18.92 -11.17 33.17
N ARG A 126 -19.57 -12.18 32.59
CA ARG A 126 -20.07 -12.10 31.21
C ARG A 126 -21.30 -11.20 31.13
N ARG A 127 -21.10 -9.89 31.21
CA ARG A 127 -21.94 -8.87 30.56
C ARG A 127 -21.07 -7.66 30.26
N ILE A 128 -20.35 -7.72 29.14
CA ILE A 128 -19.90 -6.49 28.50
C ILE A 128 -21.17 -5.86 27.91
N ALA A 129 -21.78 -4.94 28.65
CA ALA A 129 -22.74 -4.01 28.08
C ALA A 129 -21.93 -3.09 27.15
N LEU A 130 -21.86 -3.46 25.87
CA LEU A 130 -21.57 -2.51 24.80
C LEU A 130 -22.70 -1.48 24.84
N VAL A 131 -22.50 -0.39 25.59
CA VAL A 131 -23.28 0.83 25.42
C VAL A 131 -22.91 1.35 24.03
N VAL A 132 -23.67 0.87 23.05
CA VAL A 132 -23.71 1.46 21.71
C VAL A 132 -24.42 2.79 21.90
N ASP A 133 -23.66 3.85 22.09
CA ASP A 133 -24.19 5.22 22.03
C ASP A 133 -24.37 5.58 20.54
N ASN A 134 -25.36 4.94 19.93
CA ASN A 134 -25.90 5.37 18.64
C ASN A 134 -27.10 6.26 18.92
N ALA A 135 -26.87 7.55 18.69
CA ALA A 135 -27.74 8.49 17.99
C ALA A 135 -29.24 8.49 18.34
N GLU A 136 -29.65 9.63 18.90
CA GLU A 136 -30.78 10.43 18.42
C GLU A 136 -32.01 9.66 17.92
N ARG A 137 -32.98 9.47 18.81
CA ARG A 137 -34.41 9.56 18.50
C ARG A 137 -35.10 10.23 19.67
N GLU A 138 -35.47 11.49 19.52
CA GLU A 138 -36.80 11.94 19.06
C GLU A 138 -37.59 12.45 20.27
N GLY A 139 -37.66 13.78 20.33
CA GLY A 139 -38.71 14.65 20.87
C GLY A 139 -39.63 14.17 21.98
N GLU A 140 -39.62 14.90 23.09
CA GLU A 140 -40.81 15.20 23.90
C GLU A 140 -40.68 16.70 24.29
N LEU A 141 -41.47 17.56 23.64
CA LEU A 141 -42.74 18.13 24.11
C LEU A 141 -42.57 19.33 25.05
#